data_AF-A0A2A4W8C0-F1
#
_entry.id   AF-A0A2A4W8C0-F1
#
_cell.length_a   1.000
_cell.length_b   1.000
_cell.length_c   1.000
_cell.angle_alpha   90.00
_cell.angle_beta   90.00
_cell.angle_gamma   90.00
#
_symmetry.space_group_name_H-M   'P 1'
#
loop_
_entity.id
_entity.type
_entity.pdbx_description
1 polymer ?
#
loop_
_entity_poly.entity_id
_entity_poly.type
_entity_poly.pdbx_seq_one_letter_code
_entity_poly.pdbx_strand_id
1 'polypeptide(L)'
;CSLLLEGPLKPFNQTDNTAAGRMITQCQWLKERAENHDLPLPVKEGKLGSLLYIYTNGELFTADSTKKEIHDTEVKMQRIIRLAYEGQLLTKPPYVPYALRSIDALITLLKTAPRPLSQYEQGLIPDLKQLRQLLDKGKIEPLLGAYGRTYPNLNKSGSTIKDILNGKKYLRMVINFIFNGVRPDSWLTPEDADRETRNL
;
A
#
# COMPACT_ATOMS: atom_id res chain seq x y z
N CYS A 1 0.72 -13.78 3.84
CA CYS A 1 0.67 -15.24 3.71
C CYS A 1 -0.53 -15.85 4.43
N SER A 2 -0.65 -15.76 5.77
CA SER A 2 -1.77 -16.38 6.51
C SER A 2 -3.15 -15.99 5.99
N LEU A 3 -3.37 -14.70 5.69
CA LEU A 3 -4.63 -14.23 5.10
C LEU A 3 -5.00 -14.87 3.74
N LEU A 4 -4.00 -15.30 2.94
CA LEU A 4 -4.26 -16.06 1.71
C LEU A 4 -4.52 -17.53 2.03
N LEU A 5 -3.68 -18.12 2.88
CA LEU A 5 -3.75 -19.54 3.27
C LEU A 5 -5.07 -19.91 3.97
N GLU A 6 -5.52 -19.06 4.89
CA GLU A 6 -6.72 -19.28 5.70
C GLU A 6 -8.01 -18.79 5.03
N GLY A 7 -7.86 -18.00 3.95
CA GLY A 7 -8.95 -17.44 3.16
C GLY A 7 -9.03 -18.08 1.77
N PRO A 8 -8.69 -17.36 0.69
CA PRO A 8 -8.87 -17.82 -0.69
C PRO A 8 -8.24 -19.19 -1.01
N LEU A 9 -7.12 -19.55 -0.39
CA LEU A 9 -6.42 -20.80 -0.68
C LEU A 9 -6.87 -21.99 0.17
N LYS A 10 -7.64 -21.75 1.24
CA LYS A 10 -8.07 -22.78 2.19
C LYS A 10 -8.79 -23.98 1.55
N PRO A 11 -9.66 -23.81 0.53
CA PRO A 11 -10.35 -24.95 -0.08
C PRO A 11 -9.48 -25.85 -0.95
N PHE A 12 -8.25 -25.43 -1.28
CA PHE A 12 -7.39 -26.12 -2.25
C PHE A 12 -6.36 -27.01 -1.55
N ASN A 13 -6.01 -28.11 -2.21
CA ASN A 13 -4.92 -28.97 -1.78
C ASN A 13 -3.56 -28.39 -2.19
N GLN A 14 -2.55 -28.62 -1.36
CA GLN A 14 -1.17 -28.31 -1.71
C GLN A 14 -0.64 -29.32 -2.74
N THR A 15 -0.37 -28.85 -3.96
CA THR A 15 0.15 -29.64 -5.09
C THR A 15 0.80 -28.73 -6.11
N ASP A 16 1.80 -29.22 -6.84
CA ASP A 16 2.46 -28.43 -7.89
C ASP A 16 1.66 -28.36 -9.20
N ASN A 17 0.63 -29.21 -9.32
CA ASN A 17 -0.18 -29.36 -10.53
C ASN A 17 -1.19 -28.22 -10.73
N THR A 18 -1.48 -27.43 -9.69
CA THR A 18 -2.47 -26.35 -9.76
C THR A 18 -1.86 -25.02 -9.34
N ALA A 19 -2.39 -23.91 -9.87
CA ALA A 19 -1.97 -22.57 -9.46
C ALA A 19 -2.17 -22.35 -7.95
N ALA A 20 -3.35 -22.72 -7.43
CA ALA A 20 -3.65 -22.61 -6.00
C ALA A 20 -2.69 -23.44 -5.15
N GLY A 21 -2.39 -24.68 -5.53
CA GLY A 21 -1.46 -25.54 -4.82
C GLY A 21 -0.02 -25.00 -4.80
N ARG A 22 0.48 -24.49 -5.92
CA ARG A 22 1.78 -23.80 -6.00
C ARG A 22 1.80 -22.53 -5.14
N MET A 23 0.71 -21.77 -5.13
CA MET A 23 0.59 -20.57 -4.29
C MET A 23 0.58 -20.91 -2.79
N ILE A 24 -0.04 -22.03 -2.39
CA ILE A 24 0.02 -22.52 -1.00
C ILE A 24 1.48 -22.78 -0.61
N THR A 25 2.22 -23.55 -1.42
CA THR A 25 3.64 -23.84 -1.17
C THR A 25 4.47 -22.55 -1.06
N GLN A 26 4.28 -21.60 -1.99
CA GLN A 26 4.99 -20.32 -1.97
C GLN A 26 4.65 -19.48 -0.73
N CYS A 27 3.38 -19.45 -0.32
CA CYS A 27 2.94 -18.72 0.87
C CYS A 27 3.44 -19.35 2.18
N GLN A 28 3.46 -20.68 2.27
CA GLN A 28 4.01 -21.40 3.42
C GLN A 28 5.50 -21.15 3.54
N TRP A 29 6.26 -21.27 2.45
CA TRP A 29 7.70 -20.99 2.45
C TRP A 29 8.00 -19.55 2.90
N LEU A 30 7.28 -18.56 2.36
CA LEU A 30 7.43 -17.17 2.78
C LEU A 30 7.10 -16.96 4.27
N LYS A 31 6.05 -17.62 4.75
CA LYS A 31 5.61 -17.54 6.16
C LYS A 31 6.67 -18.13 7.08
N GLU A 32 7.10 -19.36 6.82
CA GLU A 32 8.10 -20.08 7.60
C GLU A 32 9.40 -19.27 7.71
N ARG A 33 9.89 -18.72 6.59
CA ARG A 33 11.10 -17.90 6.58
C ARG A 33 10.96 -16.59 7.34
N ALA A 34 9.79 -15.96 7.27
CA ALA A 34 9.51 -14.76 8.04
C ALA A 34 9.45 -15.04 9.55
N GLU A 35 8.84 -16.15 9.95
CA GLU A 35 8.74 -16.59 11.35
C GLU A 35 10.09 -17.02 11.92
N ASN A 36 10.96 -17.60 11.09
CA ASN A 36 12.34 -17.95 11.46
C ASN A 36 13.31 -16.76 11.39
N HIS A 37 12.83 -15.55 11.08
CA HIS A 37 13.65 -14.35 10.93
C HIS A 37 14.79 -14.46 9.88
N ASP A 38 14.65 -15.34 8.89
CA ASP A 38 15.67 -15.61 7.86
C ASP A 38 15.19 -15.27 6.43
N LEU A 39 14.05 -14.60 6.28
CA LEU A 39 13.56 -14.11 4.99
C LEU A 39 14.33 -12.85 4.55
N PRO A 40 15.20 -12.91 3.53
CA PRO A 40 15.86 -11.72 3.02
C PRO A 40 14.85 -10.84 2.27
N LEU A 41 14.84 -9.55 2.57
CA LEU A 41 14.03 -8.56 1.85
C LEU A 41 14.96 -7.57 1.11
N PRO A 42 14.75 -7.32 -0.20
CA PRO A 42 13.85 -8.05 -1.09
C PRO A 42 14.32 -9.50 -1.34
N VAL A 43 13.35 -10.41 -1.50
CA VAL A 43 13.54 -11.81 -1.88
C VAL A 43 13.92 -11.86 -3.36
N LYS A 44 14.96 -12.63 -3.70
CA LYS A 44 15.39 -12.84 -5.09
C LYS A 44 14.24 -13.36 -5.94
N GLU A 45 14.07 -12.79 -7.13
CA GLU A 45 12.98 -13.10 -8.08
C GLU A 45 12.80 -14.61 -8.33
N GLY A 46 13.91 -15.34 -8.52
CA GLY A 46 13.87 -16.80 -8.74
C GLY A 46 13.29 -17.62 -7.58
N LYS A 47 13.10 -17.04 -6.39
CA LYS A 47 12.44 -17.66 -5.23
C LYS A 47 10.96 -17.27 -5.08
N LEU A 48 10.46 -16.40 -5.96
CA LEU A 48 9.08 -15.91 -5.98
C LEU A 48 8.33 -16.29 -7.26
N GLY A 49 8.90 -17.18 -8.08
CA GLY A 49 8.40 -17.48 -9.43
C GLY A 49 6.91 -17.83 -9.46
N SER A 50 6.43 -18.66 -8.53
CA SER A 50 5.00 -19.01 -8.45
C SER A 50 4.14 -17.81 -8.09
N LEU A 51 4.55 -16.99 -7.10
CA LEU A 51 3.81 -15.78 -6.71
C LEU A 51 3.66 -14.82 -7.89
N LEU A 52 4.78 -14.50 -8.55
CA LEU A 52 4.81 -13.52 -9.64
C LEU A 52 4.02 -14.02 -10.86
N TYR A 53 4.27 -15.26 -11.28
CA TYR A 53 3.60 -15.83 -12.45
C TYR A 53 2.08 -15.93 -12.24
N ILE A 54 1.63 -16.44 -11.09
CA ILE A 54 0.20 -16.61 -10.80
C ILE A 54 -0.48 -15.25 -10.65
N TYR A 55 0.17 -14.28 -10.01
CA TYR A 55 -0.37 -12.93 -9.87
C TYR A 55 -0.52 -12.24 -11.24
N THR A 56 0.53 -12.26 -12.07
CA THR A 56 0.54 -11.61 -13.37
C THR A 56 -0.48 -12.23 -14.34
N ASN A 57 -0.67 -13.54 -14.30
CA ASN A 57 -1.59 -14.25 -15.19
C ASN A 57 -3.00 -14.42 -14.61
N GLY A 58 -3.25 -14.02 -13.36
CA GLY A 58 -4.56 -14.15 -12.72
C GLY A 58 -5.03 -15.60 -12.54
N GLU A 59 -4.12 -16.58 -12.43
CA GLU A 59 -4.46 -18.02 -12.46
C GLU A 59 -5.25 -18.52 -11.25
N LEU A 60 -5.44 -17.70 -10.21
CA LEU A 60 -6.31 -18.05 -9.08
C LEU A 60 -7.79 -17.81 -9.36
N PHE A 61 -8.14 -17.14 -10.47
CA PHE A 61 -9.50 -16.72 -10.74
C PHE A 61 -10.13 -17.54 -11.85
N THR A 62 -11.40 -17.89 -11.66
CA THR A 62 -12.23 -18.58 -12.63
C THR A 62 -13.30 -17.65 -13.18
N ALA A 63 -14.02 -18.07 -14.22
CA ALA A 63 -15.16 -17.32 -14.76
C ALA A 63 -16.27 -17.05 -13.73
N ASP A 64 -16.38 -17.92 -12.71
CA ASP A 64 -17.37 -17.82 -11.63
C ASP A 64 -16.91 -16.93 -10.47
N SER A 65 -15.64 -16.50 -10.45
CA SER A 65 -15.10 -15.67 -9.37
C SER A 65 -15.77 -14.30 -9.35
N THR A 66 -16.28 -13.89 -8.19
CA THR A 66 -16.90 -12.57 -8.06
C THR A 66 -15.84 -11.47 -8.06
N LYS A 67 -16.22 -10.27 -8.50
CA LYS A 67 -15.33 -9.08 -8.44
C LYS A 67 -14.78 -8.83 -7.04
N LYS A 68 -15.55 -9.14 -6.00
CA LYS A 68 -15.14 -8.96 -4.60
C LYS A 68 -14.04 -9.95 -4.22
N GLU A 69 -14.19 -11.22 -4.58
CA GLU A 69 -13.20 -12.26 -4.28
C GLU A 69 -11.89 -12.04 -5.04
N ILE A 70 -11.99 -11.66 -6.33
CA ILE A 70 -10.84 -11.29 -7.15
C ILE A 70 -10.07 -10.17 -6.46
N HIS A 71 -10.76 -9.07 -6.17
CA HIS A 71 -10.17 -7.90 -5.56
C HIS A 71 -9.52 -8.20 -4.19
N ASP A 72 -10.23 -8.94 -3.33
CA ASP A 72 -9.77 -9.30 -1.99
C ASP A 72 -8.51 -10.22 -2.03
N THR A 73 -8.40 -11.08 -3.04
CA THR A 73 -7.24 -11.95 -3.24
C THR A 73 -6.07 -11.18 -3.84
N GLU A 74 -6.31 -10.35 -4.86
CA GLU A 74 -5.29 -9.49 -5.48
C GLU A 74 -4.64 -8.56 -4.47
N VAL A 75 -5.44 -7.93 -3.59
CA VAL A 75 -4.94 -7.07 -2.52
C VAL A 75 -3.96 -7.82 -1.62
N LYS A 76 -4.29 -9.05 -1.23
CA LYS A 76 -3.40 -9.87 -0.39
C LYS A 76 -2.12 -10.27 -1.11
N MET A 77 -2.20 -10.69 -2.39
CA MET A 77 -1.03 -11.05 -3.18
C MET A 77 -0.12 -9.85 -3.40
N GLN A 78 -0.67 -8.70 -3.75
CA GLN A 78 0.11 -7.49 -4.00
C GLN A 78 0.78 -6.97 -2.72
N ARG A 79 0.14 -7.08 -1.54
CA ARG A 79 0.82 -6.80 -0.26
C ARG A 79 2.04 -7.70 -0.05
N ILE A 80 1.96 -8.98 -0.42
CA ILE A 80 3.12 -9.89 -0.37
C ILE A 80 4.18 -9.48 -1.38
N ILE A 81 3.80 -9.13 -2.62
CA ILE A 81 4.75 -8.65 -3.64
C ILE A 81 5.47 -7.39 -3.17
N ARG A 82 4.76 -6.39 -2.65
CA ARG A 82 5.37 -5.16 -2.13
C ARG A 82 6.38 -5.43 -1.02
N LEU A 83 6.04 -6.32 -0.09
CA LEU A 83 6.93 -6.67 1.00
C LEU A 83 8.10 -7.54 0.52
N ALA A 84 7.80 -8.69 -0.06
CA ALA A 84 8.75 -9.73 -0.39
C ALA A 84 9.57 -9.41 -1.63
N TYR A 85 8.96 -8.90 -2.70
CA TYR A 85 9.67 -8.61 -3.96
C TYR A 85 10.22 -7.17 -4.00
N GLU A 86 9.41 -6.17 -3.63
CA GLU A 86 9.83 -4.76 -3.68
C GLU A 86 10.60 -4.30 -2.43
N GLY A 87 10.63 -5.11 -1.36
CA GLY A 87 11.32 -4.76 -0.11
C GLY A 87 10.65 -3.63 0.69
N GLN A 88 9.39 -3.30 0.40
CA GLN A 88 8.68 -2.16 0.98
C GLN A 88 8.04 -2.49 2.32
N LEU A 89 8.05 -1.52 3.23
CA LEU A 89 7.36 -1.65 4.51
C LEU A 89 5.85 -1.42 4.36
N LEU A 90 5.06 -2.40 4.79
CA LEU A 90 3.60 -2.25 4.79
C LEU A 90 3.11 -1.34 5.91
N THR A 91 2.04 -0.60 5.63
CA THR A 91 1.28 0.17 6.61
C THR A 91 0.74 -0.74 7.71
N LYS A 92 0.84 -0.30 8.97
CA LYS A 92 0.23 -0.97 10.13
C LYS A 92 -0.52 0.06 10.97
N PRO A 93 -1.56 -0.34 11.75
CA PRO A 93 -2.35 0.58 12.57
C PRO A 93 -1.52 1.53 13.47
N PRO A 94 -0.41 1.10 14.10
CA PRO A 94 0.41 2.00 14.92
C PRO A 94 0.98 3.21 14.18
N TYR A 95 1.04 3.18 12.84
CA TYR A 95 1.60 4.27 12.04
C TYR A 95 0.57 5.29 11.54
N VAL A 96 -0.73 5.02 11.77
CA VAL A 96 -1.83 5.90 11.32
C VAL A 96 -1.69 7.33 11.85
N PRO A 97 -1.36 7.58 13.14
CA PRO A 97 -1.22 8.95 13.65
C PRO A 97 -0.19 9.78 12.89
N TYR A 98 0.92 9.18 12.46
CA TYR A 98 1.99 9.88 11.75
C TYR A 98 1.59 10.20 10.31
N ALA A 99 0.82 9.31 9.66
CA ALA A 99 0.23 9.61 8.36
C ALA A 99 -0.77 10.76 8.43
N LEU A 100 -1.58 10.83 9.49
CA LEU A 100 -2.51 11.95 9.71
C LEU A 100 -1.76 13.29 9.85
N ARG A 101 -0.65 13.32 10.62
CA ARG A 101 0.22 14.52 10.72
C ARG A 101 0.75 14.94 9.35
N SER A 102 1.20 13.99 8.53
CA SER A 102 1.70 14.29 7.18
C SER A 102 0.60 14.84 6.24
N ILE A 103 -0.65 14.37 6.38
CA ILE A 103 -1.78 14.95 5.65
C ILE A 103 -2.02 16.39 6.11
N ASP A 104 -2.03 16.64 7.42
CA ASP A 104 -2.23 17.98 7.99
C ASP A 104 -1.13 18.95 7.55
N ALA A 105 0.13 18.50 7.56
CA ALA A 105 1.27 19.27 7.07
C ALA A 105 1.15 19.62 5.59
N LEU A 106 0.72 18.66 4.75
CA LEU A 106 0.48 18.90 3.33
C LEU A 106 -0.65 19.92 3.09
N ILE A 107 -1.73 19.85 3.87
CA ILE A 107 -2.81 20.86 3.82
C ILE A 107 -2.26 22.24 4.19
N THR A 108 -1.44 22.33 5.25
CA THR A 108 -0.82 23.59 5.68
C THR A 108 0.08 24.16 4.59
N LEU A 109 0.98 23.36 4.01
CA LEU A 109 1.86 23.76 2.92
C LEU A 109 1.10 24.33 1.71
N LEU A 110 -0.03 23.71 1.34
CA LEU A 110 -0.88 24.21 0.26
C LEU A 110 -1.49 25.57 0.63
N LYS A 111 -1.98 25.74 1.86
CA LYS A 111 -2.60 27.00 2.31
C LYS A 111 -1.60 28.15 2.45
N THR A 112 -0.36 27.87 2.81
CA THR A 112 0.70 28.87 3.01
C THR A 112 1.61 28.99 1.80
N ALA A 113 1.21 28.45 0.64
CA ALA A 113 2.01 28.56 -0.57
C ALA A 113 2.25 30.04 -0.91
N PRO A 114 3.47 30.42 -1.32
CA PRO A 114 3.83 31.82 -1.60
C PRO A 114 3.20 32.36 -2.90
N ARG A 115 2.46 31.50 -3.62
CA ARG A 115 1.83 31.80 -4.91
C ARG A 115 0.37 31.35 -4.90
N PRO A 116 -0.45 31.86 -5.83
CA PRO A 116 -1.75 31.27 -6.10
C PRO A 116 -1.65 29.77 -6.41
N LEU A 117 -2.56 29.00 -5.80
CA LEU A 117 -2.71 27.58 -6.08
C LEU A 117 -3.40 27.37 -7.43
N SER A 118 -2.96 26.35 -8.17
CA SER A 118 -3.66 25.86 -9.36
C SER A 118 -5.00 25.22 -8.97
N GLN A 119 -5.90 25.05 -9.94
CA GLN A 119 -7.19 24.37 -9.70
C GLN A 119 -7.06 22.98 -9.05
N TYR A 120 -6.02 22.23 -9.39
CA TYR A 120 -5.78 20.89 -8.84
C TYR A 120 -5.28 20.95 -7.41
N GLU A 121 -4.42 21.90 -7.08
CA GLU A 121 -3.93 22.11 -5.71
C GLU A 121 -5.04 22.63 -4.79
N GLN A 122 -5.91 23.50 -5.31
CA GLN A 122 -7.11 23.95 -4.61
C GLN A 122 -8.05 22.77 -4.34
N GLY A 123 -8.31 21.94 -5.36
CA GLY A 123 -9.13 20.73 -5.25
C GLY A 123 -8.51 19.63 -4.36
N LEU A 124 -7.19 19.62 -4.21
CA LEU A 124 -6.50 18.66 -3.35
C LEU A 124 -6.79 18.88 -1.87
N ILE A 125 -6.99 20.12 -1.42
CA ILE A 125 -7.27 20.43 0.00
C ILE A 125 -8.51 19.70 0.53
N PRO A 126 -9.71 19.79 -0.09
CA PRO A 126 -10.87 19.05 0.36
C PRO A 126 -10.68 17.52 0.26
N ASP A 127 -9.99 17.03 -0.78
CA ASP A 127 -9.67 15.60 -0.92
C ASP A 127 -8.84 15.10 0.28
N LEU A 128 -7.79 15.84 0.64
CA LEU A 128 -6.94 15.53 1.80
C LEU A 128 -7.72 15.55 3.11
N LYS A 129 -8.63 16.53 3.31
CA LYS A 129 -9.49 16.57 4.51
C LYS A 129 -10.40 15.35 4.60
N GLN A 130 -10.99 14.93 3.49
CA GLN A 130 -11.82 13.74 3.46
C GLN A 130 -11.01 12.48 3.77
N LEU A 131 -9.85 12.33 3.12
CA LEU A 131 -8.95 11.20 3.35
C LEU A 131 -8.49 11.12 4.80
N ARG A 132 -8.13 12.25 5.40
CA ARG A 132 -7.79 12.34 6.83
C ARG A 132 -8.92 11.77 7.70
N GLN A 133 -10.16 12.20 7.49
CA GLN A 133 -11.32 11.73 8.27
C GLN A 133 -11.60 10.24 8.06
N LEU A 134 -11.46 9.75 6.83
CA LEU A 134 -11.67 8.33 6.53
C LEU A 134 -10.58 7.47 7.17
N LEU A 135 -9.32 7.92 7.11
CA LEU A 135 -8.18 7.23 7.69
C LEU A 135 -8.29 7.16 9.22
N ASP A 136 -8.62 8.28 9.86
CA ASP A 136 -8.82 8.39 11.31
C ASP A 136 -9.93 7.46 11.82
N LYS A 137 -11.00 7.30 11.05
CA LYS A 137 -12.11 6.39 11.36
C LYS A 137 -11.83 4.92 11.01
N GLY A 138 -10.63 4.59 10.51
CA GLY A 138 -10.30 3.25 10.02
C GLY A 138 -11.18 2.80 8.84
N LYS A 139 -11.80 3.74 8.11
CA LYS A 139 -12.67 3.48 6.96
C LYS A 139 -11.91 3.42 5.64
N ILE A 140 -10.59 3.63 5.69
CA ILE A 140 -9.69 3.32 4.59
C ILE A 140 -9.08 1.97 4.89
N GLU A 141 -9.54 0.94 4.18
CA GLU A 141 -8.63 -0.15 3.90
C GLU A 141 -7.66 0.37 2.82
N PRO A 142 -6.32 0.30 3.01
CA PRO A 142 -5.40 0.75 1.99
C PRO A 142 -5.62 -0.06 0.71
N LEU A 143 -6.37 0.52 -0.22
CA LEU A 143 -6.74 -0.10 -1.48
C LEU A 143 -5.70 0.28 -2.50
N LEU A 144 -5.13 -0.78 -3.07
CA LEU A 144 -4.13 -0.73 -4.10
C LEU A 144 -4.73 -0.15 -5.39
N GLY A 145 -4.35 1.09 -5.72
CA GLY A 145 -4.46 1.67 -7.07
C GLY A 145 -5.83 2.19 -7.55
N ALA A 146 -6.95 1.83 -6.93
CA ALA A 146 -8.29 2.17 -7.47
C ALA A 146 -8.72 3.63 -7.28
N TYR A 147 -8.14 4.33 -6.30
CA TYR A 147 -8.59 5.65 -5.88
C TYR A 147 -8.13 6.81 -6.78
N GLY A 148 -7.22 6.58 -7.72
CA GLY A 148 -6.77 7.61 -8.66
C GLY A 148 -7.89 8.20 -9.53
N ARG A 149 -8.99 7.45 -9.74
CA ARG A 149 -10.21 7.94 -10.39
C ARG A 149 -11.10 8.74 -9.44
N THR A 150 -11.15 8.36 -8.16
CA THR A 150 -11.94 9.02 -7.12
C THR A 150 -11.33 10.35 -6.68
N TYR A 151 -10.00 10.43 -6.65
CA TYR A 151 -9.23 11.62 -6.25
C TYR A 151 -8.31 12.09 -7.37
N PRO A 152 -8.86 12.66 -8.46
CA PRO A 152 -8.05 13.08 -9.61
C PRO A 152 -7.03 14.17 -9.26
N ASN A 153 -7.30 15.00 -8.23
CA ASN A 153 -6.40 16.06 -7.81
C ASN A 153 -5.10 15.52 -7.20
N LEU A 154 -5.11 14.35 -6.56
CA LEU A 154 -3.89 13.71 -6.03
C LEU A 154 -2.91 13.36 -7.16
N ASN A 155 -3.43 12.89 -8.29
CA ASN A 155 -2.62 12.57 -9.47
C ASN A 155 -2.13 13.82 -10.20
N LYS A 156 -3.02 14.81 -10.38
CA LYS A 156 -2.72 16.02 -11.17
C LYS A 156 -1.84 17.01 -10.42
N SER A 157 -1.92 17.07 -9.09
CA SER A 157 -1.11 18.01 -8.28
C SER A 157 0.36 17.62 -8.21
N GLY A 158 0.74 16.39 -8.57
CA GLY A 158 2.14 15.95 -8.51
C GLY A 158 3.09 16.73 -9.41
N SER A 159 2.59 17.28 -10.52
CA SER A 159 3.36 18.14 -11.42
C SER A 159 3.41 19.59 -10.97
N THR A 160 2.38 20.08 -10.28
CA THR A 160 2.23 21.49 -9.90
C THR A 160 2.85 21.79 -8.54
N ILE A 161 2.85 20.83 -7.60
CA ILE A 161 3.34 21.03 -6.22
C ILE A 161 4.88 21.06 -6.10
N LYS A 162 5.60 21.01 -7.21
CA LYS A 162 7.06 20.81 -7.24
C LYS A 162 7.85 21.96 -6.63
N ASP A 163 7.31 23.18 -6.71
CA ASP A 163 7.93 24.39 -6.20
C ASP A 163 7.61 24.65 -4.71
N ILE A 164 6.58 23.97 -4.16
CA ILE A 164 6.29 24.01 -2.73
C ILE A 164 7.29 23.09 -2.02
N LEU A 165 8.13 23.69 -1.16
CA LEU A 165 9.12 22.95 -0.37
C LEU A 165 8.44 21.80 0.39
N ASN A 166 9.00 20.59 0.28
CA ASN A 166 8.46 19.34 0.84
C ASN A 166 7.07 18.90 0.32
N GLY A 167 6.38 19.68 -0.51
CA GLY A 167 5.04 19.36 -1.02
C GLY A 167 5.00 18.03 -1.79
N LYS A 168 5.97 17.81 -2.69
CA LYS A 168 6.10 16.53 -3.41
C LYS A 168 6.39 15.35 -2.47
N LYS A 169 7.19 15.56 -1.41
CA LYS A 169 7.52 14.51 -0.43
C LYS A 169 6.27 14.07 0.31
N TYR A 170 5.51 15.01 0.88
CA TYR A 170 4.30 14.68 1.64
C TYR A 170 3.19 14.15 0.74
N LEU A 171 3.00 14.69 -0.47
CA LEU A 171 2.05 14.15 -1.43
C LEU A 171 2.35 12.68 -1.75
N ARG A 172 3.61 12.34 -2.04
CA ARG A 172 4.00 10.96 -2.33
C ARG A 172 3.86 10.05 -1.11
N MET A 173 4.15 10.55 0.09
CA MET A 173 3.94 9.82 1.34
C MET A 173 2.47 9.49 1.54
N VAL A 174 1.58 10.47 1.41
CA VAL A 174 0.12 10.28 1.53
C VAL A 174 -0.37 9.26 0.50
N ILE A 175 0.06 9.40 -0.76
CA ILE A 175 -0.31 8.46 -1.83
C ILE A 175 0.16 7.04 -1.49
N ASN A 176 1.42 6.88 -1.08
CA ASN A 176 1.96 5.56 -0.76
C ASN A 176 1.26 4.94 0.45
N PHE A 177 1.06 5.71 1.51
CA PHE A 177 0.47 5.20 2.75
C PHE A 177 -0.99 4.77 2.56
N ILE A 178 -1.79 5.62 1.91
CA ILE A 178 -3.22 5.43 1.74
C ILE A 178 -3.53 4.48 0.58
N PHE A 179 -2.87 4.65 -0.57
CA PHE A 179 -3.24 3.93 -1.80
C PHE A 179 -2.31 2.79 -2.16
N ASN A 180 -1.09 2.76 -1.64
CA ASN A 180 -0.20 1.63 -1.85
C ASN A 180 -0.10 0.73 -0.62
N GLY A 181 -0.63 1.18 0.52
CA GLY A 181 -0.50 0.46 1.80
C GLY A 181 0.97 0.33 2.23
N VAL A 182 1.79 1.30 1.84
CA VAL A 182 3.25 1.31 2.08
C VAL A 182 3.61 2.53 2.89
N ARG A 183 4.34 2.31 3.97
CA ARG A 183 4.92 3.38 4.78
C ARG A 183 6.36 3.67 4.35
N PRO A 184 6.90 4.85 4.69
CA PRO A 184 8.30 5.17 4.42
C PRO A 184 9.27 4.15 5.01
N ASP A 185 10.38 3.89 4.31
CA ASP A 185 11.43 2.97 4.77
C ASP A 185 12.11 3.46 6.06
N SER A 186 12.05 4.77 6.32
CA SER A 186 12.50 5.38 7.58
C SER A 186 11.62 5.01 8.78
N TRP A 187 10.40 4.51 8.58
CA TRP A 187 9.45 4.20 9.66
C TRP A 187 9.60 2.72 10.07
N LEU A 188 10.79 2.35 10.57
CA LEU A 188 11.06 1.01 11.05
C LEU A 188 10.28 0.73 12.34
N THR A 189 10.29 1.71 13.25
CA THR A 189 9.46 1.73 14.46
C THR A 189 8.51 2.96 14.49
N PRO A 190 7.46 2.95 15.33
CA PRO A 190 6.64 4.14 15.58
C PRO A 190 7.45 5.33 16.08
N GLU A 191 8.52 5.12 16.85
CA GLU A 191 9.40 6.18 17.33
C GLU A 191 10.18 6.84 16.19
N ASP A 192 10.61 6.07 15.19
CA ASP A 192 11.24 6.63 13.99
C ASP A 192 10.26 7.49 13.20
N ALA A 193 9.01 7.02 13.05
CA ALA A 193 7.94 7.76 12.40
C ALA A 193 7.57 9.03 13.18
N ASP A 194 7.54 8.96 14.50
CA ASP A 194 7.29 10.11 15.37
C ASP A 194 8.40 11.15 15.23
N ARG A 195 9.67 10.73 15.27
CA ARG A 195 10.82 11.63 15.09
C ARG A 195 10.77 12.38 13.76
N GLU A 196 10.34 11.73 12.68
CA GLU A 196 10.19 12.38 11.37
C GLU A 196 8.96 13.30 11.30
N THR A 197 7.89 13.01 12.05
CA THR A 197 6.59 13.71 11.90
C THR A 197 6.23 14.68 13.02
N ARG A 198 7.00 14.74 14.11
CA ARG A 198 6.67 15.54 15.31
C ARG A 198 6.66 17.05 15.07
N ASN A 199 7.49 17.54 14.15
CA ASN A 199 7.69 18.98 13.89
C ASN A 199 7.15 19.42 12.52
N LEU A 200 6.22 18.66 11.97
CA LEU A 200 5.59 18.95 10.68
C LEU A 200 4.52 20.04 10.76
#